data_AF-A0A846HVP3-F1
#
_entry.id   AF-A0A846HVP3-F1
#
_cell.length_a   1.000
_cell.length_b   1.000
_cell.length_c   1.000
_cell.angle_alpha   90.00
_cell.angle_beta   90.00
_cell.angle_gamma   90.00
#
_symmetry.space_group_name_H-M   'P 1'
#
loop_
_entity.id
_entity.type
_entity.pdbx_description
1 polymer ?
#
loop_
_entity_poly.entity_id
_entity_poly.type
_entity_poly.pdbx_seq_one_letter_code
_entity_poly.pdbx_strand_id
1 'polypeptide(L)'
;MSDLAHSWPATPRSSQPQPPWSEPEPPRLPSSVTEQAYWAEWYEHPDLNLEWHEGRLEEVPVSDQLTVQVYFWLLELLLHYLRRHPDAQILALETGFRLALPDGKVSIRKPDLGFIHRDNPIQRTDTERSYTGIPDLLIEALSDSTQANRQRDEVTKKGEYAAVGVREYYILHHDPACLAFYTRAATGLYVPIPLQEGVIHSRVFPGFRFRRADLQRRPSLTELRKDPIYAQFVLPEWREAEAVAEQARALAEQAQTQAEQARTQAEQERHRREVAEARVNEERQQRQQERQQREAAEARADEERQQREAAETRLAELEALLAQRQAR
;
A
#
# COMPACT_ATOMS: atom_id res chain seq x y z
N MET A 1 -2.13 93.22 -13.52
CA MET A 1 -1.67 93.73 -12.22
C MET A 1 -1.40 92.51 -11.36
N SER A 2 -0.21 92.49 -10.76
CA SER A 2 0.46 91.45 -9.98
C SER A 2 -0.41 90.38 -9.33
N ASP A 3 -0.12 89.10 -9.62
CA ASP A 3 -0.43 88.00 -8.72
C ASP A 3 0.86 87.25 -8.36
N LEU A 4 1.07 87.13 -7.06
CA LEU A 4 2.28 86.69 -6.39
C LEU A 4 2.49 85.18 -6.55
N ALA A 5 3.60 84.81 -7.18
CA ALA A 5 4.14 83.46 -7.19
C ALA A 5 4.48 83.02 -5.74
N HIS A 6 3.77 82.01 -5.25
CA HIS A 6 4.18 81.25 -4.07
C HIS A 6 5.15 80.14 -4.50
N SER A 7 6.45 80.43 -4.41
CA SER A 7 7.49 79.41 -4.53
C SER A 7 7.50 78.53 -3.28
N TRP A 8 7.18 77.26 -3.42
CA TRP A 8 7.48 76.26 -2.40
C TRP A 8 8.99 75.98 -2.41
N PRO A 9 9.67 75.92 -1.25
CA PRO A 9 11.09 75.55 -1.23
C PRO A 9 11.21 74.08 -1.65
N ALA A 10 12.11 73.82 -2.61
CA ALA A 10 12.51 72.48 -2.98
C ALA A 10 13.07 71.76 -1.74
N THR A 11 12.41 70.66 -1.35
CA THR A 11 12.94 69.76 -0.34
C THR A 11 14.27 69.19 -0.85
N PRO A 12 15.36 69.22 -0.07
CA PRO A 12 16.59 68.58 -0.48
C PRO A 12 16.32 67.09 -0.70
N ARG A 13 16.82 66.53 -1.81
CA ARG A 13 16.84 65.08 -2.06
C ARG A 13 17.57 64.42 -0.89
N SER A 14 16.81 63.97 0.09
CA SER A 14 17.24 63.03 1.11
C SER A 14 17.76 61.80 0.38
N SER A 15 19.08 61.58 0.43
CA SER A 15 19.70 60.30 0.14
C SER A 15 18.97 59.24 0.95
N GLN A 16 18.13 58.45 0.28
CA GLN A 16 17.45 57.35 0.95
C GLN A 16 18.52 56.40 1.48
N PRO A 17 18.52 56.08 2.79
CA PRO A 17 19.39 55.04 3.31
C PRO A 17 19.02 53.72 2.62
N GLN A 18 20.03 53.01 2.11
CA GLN A 18 19.81 51.68 1.55
C GLN A 18 19.17 50.77 2.60
N PRO A 19 18.18 49.93 2.24
CA PRO A 19 17.59 49.00 3.17
C PRO A 19 18.68 48.08 3.74
N PRO A 20 18.56 47.63 5.01
CA PRO A 20 19.58 46.83 5.72
C PRO A 20 19.84 45.44 5.11
N TRP A 21 19.16 45.10 4.01
CA TRP A 21 19.27 43.86 3.27
C TRP A 21 19.55 44.20 1.79
N SER A 22 20.66 44.87 1.52
CA SER A 22 21.28 44.73 0.21
C SER A 22 21.75 43.28 0.11
N GLU A 23 21.16 42.51 -0.81
CA GLU A 23 21.66 41.18 -1.13
C GLU A 23 23.16 41.30 -1.44
N PRO A 24 24.04 40.56 -0.75
CA PRO A 24 25.44 40.53 -1.14
C PRO A 24 25.50 40.08 -2.61
N GLU A 25 26.33 40.74 -3.43
CA GLU A 25 26.56 40.27 -4.79
C GLU A 25 26.92 38.78 -4.74
N PRO A 26 26.31 37.93 -5.60
CA PRO A 26 26.60 36.51 -5.58
C PRO A 26 28.12 36.32 -5.70
N PRO A 27 28.72 35.45 -4.87
CA PRO A 27 30.17 35.29 -4.84
C PRO A 27 30.66 34.95 -6.24
N ARG A 28 31.55 35.77 -6.78
CA ARG A 28 32.17 35.47 -8.07
C ARG A 28 33.05 34.24 -7.90
N LEU A 29 32.61 33.13 -8.47
CA LEU A 29 33.39 31.91 -8.47
C LEU A 29 34.75 32.17 -9.14
N PRO A 30 35.85 31.64 -8.58
CA PRO A 30 37.16 31.72 -9.20
C PRO A 30 37.15 31.07 -10.60
N SER A 31 37.95 31.62 -11.51
CA SER A 31 38.03 31.12 -12.89
C SER A 31 38.66 29.73 -13.00
N SER A 32 39.48 29.34 -12.02
CA SER A 32 40.05 27.99 -11.91
C SER A 32 40.35 27.64 -10.45
N VAL A 33 40.09 26.39 -10.07
CA VAL A 33 40.29 25.81 -8.73
C VAL A 33 40.98 24.45 -8.88
N THR A 34 42.04 24.20 -8.13
CA THR A 34 42.69 22.87 -8.13
C THR A 34 41.79 21.83 -7.47
N GLU A 35 41.97 20.54 -7.80
CA GLU A 35 41.20 19.46 -7.15
C GLU A 35 41.37 19.49 -5.62
N GLN A 36 42.58 19.74 -5.13
CA GLN A 36 42.88 19.85 -3.70
C GLN A 36 42.12 21.00 -3.05
N ALA A 37 42.11 22.17 -3.68
CA ALA A 37 41.37 23.34 -3.19
C ALA A 37 39.86 23.07 -3.20
N TYR A 38 39.34 22.37 -4.22
CA TYR A 38 37.93 21.99 -4.25
C TYR A 38 37.55 21.15 -3.02
N TRP A 39 38.29 20.09 -2.72
CA TRP A 39 38.00 19.25 -1.55
C TRP A 39 38.13 19.99 -0.22
N ALA A 40 39.10 20.91 -0.11
CA ALA A 40 39.37 21.62 1.14
C ALA A 40 38.39 22.77 1.43
N GLU A 41 37.90 23.45 0.39
CA GLU A 41 37.20 24.74 0.54
C GLU A 41 35.81 24.78 -0.11
N TRP A 42 35.57 23.98 -1.15
CA TRP A 42 34.38 24.12 -2.01
C TRP A 42 33.43 22.93 -1.95
N TYR A 43 33.91 21.74 -1.59
CA TYR A 43 33.08 20.54 -1.55
C TYR A 43 31.97 20.64 -0.50
N GLU A 44 32.28 21.14 0.70
CA GLU A 44 31.31 21.41 1.79
C GLU A 44 31.02 22.92 1.92
N HIS A 45 30.99 23.67 0.80
CA HIS A 45 30.76 25.12 0.84
C HIS A 45 29.39 25.44 1.50
N PRO A 46 29.33 26.39 2.46
CA PRO A 46 28.13 26.60 3.28
C PRO A 46 26.92 27.12 2.50
N ASP A 47 27.16 27.91 1.44
CA ASP A 47 26.09 28.61 0.72
C ASP A 47 25.81 28.05 -0.68
N LEU A 48 26.66 27.16 -1.20
CA LEU A 48 26.61 26.73 -2.60
C LEU A 48 26.84 25.23 -2.72
N ASN A 49 25.99 24.57 -3.50
CA ASN A 49 26.22 23.19 -3.90
C ASN A 49 26.97 23.16 -5.25
N LEU A 50 28.24 22.78 -5.20
CA LEU A 50 29.15 22.85 -6.33
C LEU A 50 29.68 21.46 -6.73
N GLU A 51 29.64 21.19 -8.02
CA GLU A 51 30.44 20.16 -8.69
C GLU A 51 31.75 20.77 -9.21
N TRP A 52 32.70 19.91 -9.57
CA TRP A 52 33.99 20.34 -10.12
C TRP A 52 34.32 19.57 -11.38
N HIS A 53 34.72 20.29 -12.44
CA HIS A 53 35.07 19.70 -13.72
C HIS A 53 36.30 20.40 -14.28
N GLU A 54 37.45 19.71 -14.32
CA GLU A 54 38.66 20.21 -14.96
C GLU A 54 39.06 21.63 -14.53
N GLY A 55 39.07 21.83 -13.22
CA GLY A 55 39.41 23.12 -12.64
C GLY A 55 38.28 24.14 -12.58
N ARG A 56 37.08 23.84 -13.11
CA ARG A 56 35.93 24.75 -13.06
C ARG A 56 34.92 24.30 -12.01
N LEU A 57 34.38 25.26 -11.26
CA LEU A 57 33.25 25.04 -10.37
C LEU A 57 31.94 25.15 -11.17
N GLU A 58 31.04 24.19 -10.97
CA GLU A 58 29.73 24.16 -11.61
C GLU A 58 28.66 24.12 -10.51
N GLU A 59 27.78 25.11 -10.49
CA GLU A 59 26.64 25.12 -9.56
C GLU A 59 25.62 24.04 -9.95
N VAL A 60 25.10 23.34 -8.95
CA VAL A 60 24.03 22.36 -9.13
C VAL A 60 22.70 23.11 -9.20
N PRO A 61 22.03 23.16 -10.37
CA PRO A 61 20.76 23.83 -10.54
C PRO A 61 19.64 23.04 -9.86
N VAL A 62 18.57 23.73 -9.49
CA VAL A 62 17.38 23.11 -8.90
C VAL A 62 16.35 22.79 -9.99
N SER A 63 15.72 21.62 -9.92
CA SER A 63 14.62 21.22 -10.82
C SER A 63 13.28 21.83 -10.41
N ASP A 64 12.32 21.83 -11.34
CA ASP A 64 10.96 22.27 -11.06
C ASP A 64 10.19 21.28 -10.15
N GLN A 65 9.12 21.75 -9.53
CA GLN A 65 8.34 20.97 -8.56
C GLN A 65 7.65 19.73 -9.18
N LEU A 66 7.30 19.73 -10.47
CA LEU A 66 6.73 18.55 -11.12
C LEU A 66 7.80 17.48 -11.30
N THR A 67 9.02 17.86 -11.69
CA THR A 67 10.15 16.94 -11.80
C THR A 67 10.51 16.36 -10.43
N VAL A 68 10.46 17.17 -9.37
CA VAL A 68 10.63 16.72 -7.98
C VAL A 68 9.59 15.65 -7.59
N GLN A 69 8.32 15.78 -8.02
CA GLN A 69 7.30 14.74 -7.77
C GLN A 69 7.60 13.43 -8.50
N VAL A 70 8.11 13.49 -9.73
CA VAL A 70 8.56 12.30 -10.48
C VAL A 70 9.70 11.61 -9.75
N TYR A 71 10.68 12.39 -9.30
CA TYR A 71 11.82 11.91 -8.52
C TYR A 71 11.37 11.21 -7.24
N PHE A 72 10.53 11.86 -6.42
CA PHE A 72 10.08 11.28 -5.15
C PHE A 72 9.28 9.99 -5.35
N TRP A 73 8.43 9.93 -6.37
CA TRP A 73 7.67 8.71 -6.66
C TRP A 73 8.58 7.54 -7.04
N LEU A 74 9.61 7.78 -7.88
CA LEU A 74 10.57 6.72 -8.22
C LEU A 74 11.44 6.33 -7.02
N LEU A 75 11.87 7.30 -6.21
CA LEU A 75 12.60 7.05 -4.96
C LEU A 75 11.77 6.18 -4.00
N GLU A 76 10.48 6.47 -3.81
CA GLU A 76 9.60 5.67 -2.96
C GLU A 76 9.54 4.20 -3.43
N LEU A 77 9.40 3.96 -4.73
CA LEU A 77 9.44 2.61 -5.30
C LEU A 77 10.78 1.90 -5.06
N LEU A 78 11.90 2.59 -5.27
CA LEU A 78 13.24 2.06 -5.04
C LEU A 78 13.44 1.70 -3.56
N LEU A 79 12.99 2.55 -2.63
CA LEU A 79 13.07 2.28 -1.20
C LEU A 79 12.23 1.07 -0.80
N HIS A 80 11.04 0.89 -1.38
CA HIS A 80 10.23 -0.31 -1.17
C HIS A 80 10.93 -1.57 -1.67
N TYR A 81 11.56 -1.50 -2.84
CA TYR A 81 12.39 -2.59 -3.36
C TYR A 81 13.57 -2.91 -2.43
N LEU A 82 14.35 -1.90 -2.01
CA LEU A 82 15.53 -2.10 -1.16
C LEU A 82 15.20 -2.60 0.26
N ARG A 83 14.01 -2.30 0.80
CA ARG A 83 13.55 -2.91 2.07
C ARG A 83 13.41 -4.43 1.98
N ARG A 84 13.09 -4.96 0.80
CA ARG A 84 12.98 -6.41 0.56
C ARG A 84 14.30 -7.02 0.08
N HIS A 85 15.10 -6.23 -0.61
CA HIS A 85 16.40 -6.59 -1.18
C HIS A 85 17.46 -5.59 -0.68
N PRO A 86 17.95 -5.72 0.57
CA PRO A 86 18.90 -4.79 1.19
C PRO A 86 20.31 -4.97 0.62
N ASP A 87 20.42 -4.73 -0.68
CA ASP A 87 21.53 -5.15 -1.53
C ASP A 87 22.31 -3.96 -2.06
N ALA A 88 22.00 -2.76 -1.57
CA ALA A 88 22.62 -1.54 -2.02
C ALA A 88 22.66 -0.47 -0.93
N GLN A 89 23.74 0.32 -0.93
CA GLN A 89 23.85 1.56 -0.20
C GLN A 89 23.36 2.72 -1.07
N ILE A 90 22.83 3.77 -0.44
CA ILE A 90 22.33 4.96 -1.13
C ILE A 90 23.40 6.07 -1.06
N LEU A 91 23.70 6.66 -2.21
CA LEU A 91 24.48 7.89 -2.36
C LEU A 91 23.50 9.03 -2.61
N ALA A 92 23.34 9.95 -1.66
CA ALA A 92 22.41 11.07 -1.76
C ALA A 92 22.93 12.24 -0.91
N LEU A 93 22.11 13.27 -0.70
CA LEU A 93 22.41 14.42 0.16
C LEU A 93 23.74 15.07 -0.22
N GLU A 94 23.89 15.37 -1.51
CA GLU A 94 25.06 16.08 -2.05
C GLU A 94 26.39 15.33 -1.89
N THR A 95 26.35 14.03 -1.58
CA THR A 95 27.56 13.21 -1.53
C THR A 95 28.13 13.06 -2.93
N GLY A 96 29.32 13.62 -3.15
CA GLY A 96 30.03 13.51 -4.41
C GLY A 96 30.97 12.33 -4.49
N PHE A 97 31.37 12.00 -5.72
CA PHE A 97 32.38 10.99 -6.02
C PHE A 97 33.30 11.49 -7.13
N ARG A 98 34.53 10.96 -7.14
CA ARG A 98 35.59 11.38 -8.06
C ARG A 98 35.59 10.50 -9.32
N LEU A 99 35.61 11.12 -10.49
CA LEU A 99 35.66 10.49 -11.80
C LEU A 99 37.05 10.71 -12.39
N ALA A 100 37.83 9.64 -12.56
CA ALA A 100 39.07 9.67 -13.34
C ALA A 100 38.73 9.29 -14.80
N LEU A 101 38.75 10.28 -15.70
CA LEU A 101 38.34 10.10 -17.09
C LEU A 101 39.48 9.54 -17.96
N PRO A 102 39.17 8.80 -19.05
CA PRO A 102 40.19 8.14 -19.88
C PRO A 102 41.21 9.07 -20.56
N ASP A 103 40.86 10.34 -20.76
CA ASP A 103 41.74 11.35 -21.36
C ASP A 103 42.64 12.06 -20.34
N GLY A 104 42.74 11.52 -19.12
CA GLY A 104 43.54 12.06 -18.02
C GLY A 104 42.86 13.18 -17.23
N LYS A 105 41.63 13.53 -17.62
CA LYS A 105 40.80 14.53 -16.94
C LYS A 105 40.17 13.98 -15.66
N VAL A 106 39.76 14.88 -14.79
CA VAL A 106 39.08 14.59 -13.54
C VAL A 106 37.82 15.45 -13.43
N SER A 107 36.76 14.81 -12.95
CA SER A 107 35.52 15.47 -12.55
C SER A 107 35.10 14.97 -11.18
N ILE A 108 34.37 15.80 -10.42
CA ILE A 108 33.74 15.42 -9.16
C ILE A 108 32.27 15.80 -9.29
N ARG A 109 31.41 14.78 -9.23
CA ARG A 109 29.96 14.90 -9.45
C ARG A 109 29.21 14.56 -8.19
N LYS A 110 28.10 15.26 -7.97
CA LYS A 110 27.17 15.11 -6.85
C LYS A 110 25.80 14.77 -7.45
N PRO A 111 25.55 13.49 -7.79
CA PRO A 111 24.29 13.09 -8.40
C PRO A 111 23.15 13.30 -7.41
N ASP A 112 21.94 13.57 -7.89
CA ASP A 112 20.76 13.69 -7.02
C ASP A 112 20.52 12.40 -6.22
N LEU A 113 20.70 11.25 -6.89
CA LEU A 113 20.63 9.94 -6.27
C LEU A 113 21.56 8.96 -6.96
N GLY A 114 22.26 8.17 -6.16
CA GLY A 114 23.09 7.08 -6.62
C GLY A 114 22.92 5.85 -5.75
N PHE A 115 23.31 4.70 -6.28
CA PHE A 115 23.28 3.45 -5.55
C PHE A 115 24.56 2.65 -5.76
N ILE A 116 25.04 2.05 -4.67
CA ILE A 116 26.22 1.20 -4.63
C ILE A 116 25.72 -0.21 -4.29
N HIS A 117 25.68 -1.09 -5.27
CA HIS A 117 25.26 -2.49 -5.09
C HIS A 117 26.26 -3.20 -4.17
N ARG A 118 25.82 -4.24 -3.45
CA ARG A 118 26.64 -5.01 -2.51
C ARG A 118 27.86 -5.70 -3.14
N ASP A 119 27.77 -5.97 -4.43
CA ASP A 119 28.85 -6.58 -5.22
C ASP A 119 29.78 -5.51 -5.84
N ASN A 120 29.55 -4.22 -5.56
CA ASN A 120 30.46 -3.16 -5.97
C ASN A 120 31.81 -3.36 -5.28
N PRO A 121 32.94 -3.29 -6.01
CA PRO A 121 34.27 -3.54 -5.46
C PRO A 121 34.65 -2.59 -4.31
N ILE A 122 34.04 -1.41 -4.24
CA ILE A 122 34.27 -0.44 -3.17
C ILE A 122 32.91 -0.19 -2.50
N GLN A 123 32.78 -0.57 -1.24
CA GLN A 123 31.63 -0.21 -0.42
C GLN A 123 31.94 1.09 0.33
N ARG A 124 30.93 1.93 0.55
CA ARG A 124 31.07 3.14 1.37
C ARG A 124 31.01 2.76 2.86
N THR A 125 31.79 3.45 3.67
CA THR A 125 31.75 3.38 5.13
C THR A 125 30.79 4.42 5.71
N ASP A 126 30.28 4.17 6.92
CA ASP A 126 29.25 5.03 7.53
C ASP A 126 29.71 6.48 7.80
N THR A 127 31.02 6.72 7.89
CA THR A 127 31.59 8.04 8.21
C THR A 127 32.11 8.80 7.00
N GLU A 128 32.17 8.17 5.83
CA GLU A 128 32.65 8.81 4.60
C GLU A 128 31.68 9.89 4.12
N ARG A 129 32.20 11.11 3.91
CA ARG A 129 31.43 12.27 3.41
C ARG A 129 31.51 12.48 1.90
N SER A 130 32.33 11.69 1.24
CA SER A 130 32.40 11.53 -0.21
C SER A 130 32.57 10.04 -0.50
N TYR A 131 32.30 9.63 -1.74
CA TYR A 131 32.46 8.25 -2.14
C TYR A 131 33.68 8.08 -3.06
N THR A 132 34.52 7.10 -2.74
CA THR A 132 35.81 6.86 -3.43
C THR A 132 35.69 5.88 -4.60
N GLY A 133 34.57 5.14 -4.68
CA GLY A 133 34.29 4.22 -5.78
C GLY A 133 33.40 4.82 -6.87
N ILE A 134 32.91 3.94 -7.75
CA ILE A 134 31.99 4.29 -8.85
C ILE A 134 30.61 3.71 -8.55
N PRO A 135 29.53 4.53 -8.45
CA PRO A 135 28.19 4.02 -8.22
C PRO A 135 27.69 3.15 -9.37
N ASP A 136 26.78 2.22 -9.07
CA ASP A 136 26.24 1.29 -10.06
C ASP A 136 25.07 1.86 -10.84
N LEU A 137 24.20 2.60 -10.15
CA LEU A 137 23.07 3.33 -10.73
C LEU A 137 23.16 4.78 -10.30
N LEU A 138 23.03 5.70 -11.25
CA LEU A 138 22.87 7.13 -11.00
C LEU A 138 21.54 7.63 -11.55
N ILE A 139 20.91 8.56 -10.86
CA ILE A 139 19.66 9.20 -11.23
C ILE A 139 19.84 10.71 -11.05
N GLU A 140 19.51 11.47 -12.09
CA GLU A 140 19.51 12.93 -12.08
C GLU A 140 18.10 13.43 -12.42
N ALA A 141 17.58 14.34 -11.61
CA ALA A 141 16.41 15.14 -11.89
C ALA A 141 16.85 16.34 -12.74
N LEU A 142 16.43 16.38 -14.00
CA LEU A 142 16.86 17.41 -14.93
C LEU A 142 16.36 18.78 -14.47
N SER A 143 17.24 19.78 -14.43
CA SER A 143 16.84 21.19 -14.42
C SER A 143 16.97 21.73 -15.84
N ASP A 144 15.85 22.02 -16.48
CA ASP A 144 15.79 22.53 -17.85
C ASP A 144 15.67 24.06 -17.93
N SER A 145 15.85 24.74 -16.79
CA SER A 145 15.86 26.20 -16.63
C SER A 145 16.79 26.91 -17.63
N THR A 146 17.84 26.22 -18.10
CA THR A 146 18.69 26.68 -19.20
C THR A 146 19.06 25.54 -20.15
N GLN A 147 19.33 25.87 -21.42
CA GLN A 147 19.86 24.90 -22.40
C GLN A 147 21.20 24.30 -21.97
N ALA A 148 22.03 25.07 -21.25
CA ALA A 148 23.31 24.61 -20.75
C ALA A 148 23.16 23.51 -19.69
N ASN A 149 22.22 23.66 -18.75
CA ASN A 149 21.92 22.65 -17.74
C ASN A 149 21.46 21.33 -18.40
N ARG A 150 20.56 21.44 -19.39
CA ARG A 150 20.12 20.28 -20.16
C ARG A 150 21.27 19.57 -20.87
N GLN A 151 22.13 20.32 -21.56
CA GLN A 151 23.26 19.76 -22.28
C GLN A 151 24.27 19.08 -21.34
N ARG A 152 24.48 19.63 -20.14
CA ARG A 152 25.38 19.04 -19.15
C ARG A 152 24.95 17.63 -18.77
N ASP A 153 23.68 17.41 -18.46
CA ASP A 153 23.22 16.12 -17.97
C ASP A 153 23.00 15.12 -19.13
N GLU A 154 22.43 15.58 -20.26
CA GLU A 154 22.14 14.73 -21.43
C GLU A 154 23.39 14.33 -22.24
N VAL A 155 24.47 15.10 -22.15
CA VAL A 155 25.69 14.91 -22.96
C VAL A 155 26.93 14.72 -22.10
N THR A 156 27.29 15.72 -21.29
CA THR A 156 28.56 15.72 -20.53
C THR A 156 28.58 14.62 -19.47
N LYS A 157 27.69 14.70 -18.47
CA LYS A 157 27.62 13.73 -17.38
C LYS A 157 27.35 12.32 -17.89
N LYS A 158 26.45 12.17 -18.86
CA LYS A 158 26.19 10.88 -19.53
C LYS A 158 27.48 10.26 -20.09
N GLY A 159 28.31 11.04 -20.77
CA GLY A 159 29.60 10.57 -21.30
C GLY A 159 30.59 10.20 -20.20
N GLU A 160 30.71 11.04 -19.17
CA GLU A 160 31.60 10.82 -18.02
C GLU A 160 31.23 9.55 -17.25
N TYR A 161 29.95 9.40 -16.89
CA TYR A 161 29.44 8.24 -16.17
C TYR A 161 29.65 6.93 -16.95
N ALA A 162 29.41 6.95 -18.26
CA ALA A 162 29.74 5.81 -19.12
C ALA A 162 31.25 5.51 -19.13
N ALA A 163 32.09 6.54 -19.21
CA ALA A 163 33.53 6.39 -19.30
C ALA A 163 34.12 5.75 -18.02
N VAL A 164 33.63 6.11 -16.84
CA VAL A 164 34.12 5.57 -15.55
C VAL A 164 33.46 4.26 -15.13
N GLY A 165 32.41 3.80 -15.84
CA GLY A 165 31.85 2.47 -15.64
C GLY A 165 30.56 2.39 -14.83
N VAL A 166 29.85 3.51 -14.62
CA VAL A 166 28.49 3.49 -14.04
C VAL A 166 27.60 2.59 -14.91
N ARG A 167 26.91 1.63 -14.30
CA ARG A 167 26.20 0.56 -15.04
C ARG A 167 24.85 1.02 -15.58
N GLU A 168 24.15 1.87 -14.84
CA GLU A 168 22.87 2.47 -15.24
C GLU A 168 22.81 3.95 -14.93
N TYR A 169 22.13 4.70 -15.80
CA TYR A 169 21.97 6.14 -15.65
C TYR A 169 20.58 6.58 -16.08
N TYR A 170 19.83 7.22 -15.17
CA TYR A 170 18.48 7.69 -15.40
C TYR A 170 18.44 9.22 -15.36
N ILE A 171 17.72 9.80 -16.32
CA ILE A 171 17.40 11.23 -16.37
C ILE A 171 15.88 11.33 -16.18
N LEU A 172 15.47 12.00 -15.11
CA LEU A 172 14.08 12.22 -14.75
C LEU A 172 13.65 13.64 -15.10
N HIS A 173 12.42 13.76 -15.58
CA HIS A 173 11.79 15.03 -15.89
C HIS A 173 10.27 14.85 -15.89
N HIS A 174 9.52 15.93 -15.63
CA HIS A 174 8.07 15.90 -15.72
C HIS A 174 7.56 15.80 -17.16
N ASP A 175 8.29 16.30 -18.16
CA ASP A 175 7.98 16.07 -19.57
C ASP A 175 8.42 14.65 -19.99
N PRO A 176 7.50 13.77 -20.44
CA PRO A 176 7.82 12.44 -20.93
C PRO A 176 8.88 12.41 -22.04
N ALA A 177 8.99 13.44 -22.86
CA ALA A 177 9.98 13.53 -23.94
C ALA A 177 11.42 13.69 -23.42
N CYS A 178 11.57 14.16 -22.18
CA CYS A 178 12.86 14.41 -21.53
C CYS A 178 13.29 13.24 -20.61
N LEU A 179 12.45 12.23 -20.44
CA LEU A 179 12.80 11.01 -19.69
C LEU A 179 13.76 10.14 -20.48
N ALA A 180 14.87 9.74 -19.86
CA ALA A 180 15.84 8.83 -20.46
C ALA A 180 16.37 7.80 -19.45
N PHE A 181 16.51 6.55 -19.89
CA PHE A 181 16.98 5.45 -19.07
C PHE A 181 18.05 4.69 -19.85
N TYR A 182 19.27 4.63 -19.31
CA TYR A 182 20.41 4.06 -20.00
C TYR A 182 21.02 2.91 -19.21
N THR A 183 21.53 1.92 -19.94
CA THR A 183 22.41 0.88 -19.42
C THR A 183 23.71 0.89 -20.20
N ARG A 184 24.82 0.66 -19.51
CA ARG A 184 26.14 0.65 -20.11
C ARG A 184 26.36 -0.66 -20.86
N ALA A 185 26.60 -0.58 -22.16
CA ALA A 185 26.91 -1.73 -23.00
C ALA A 185 28.36 -2.19 -22.79
N ALA A 186 28.68 -3.39 -23.29
CA ALA A 186 30.06 -3.94 -23.26
C ALA A 186 31.06 -3.07 -24.03
N THR A 187 30.60 -2.26 -24.99
CA THR A 187 31.42 -1.25 -25.69
C THR A 187 31.87 -0.09 -24.80
N GLY A 188 31.32 0.00 -23.58
CA GLY A 188 31.57 1.08 -22.64
C GLY A 188 30.69 2.31 -22.85
N LEU A 189 29.80 2.30 -23.84
CA LEU A 189 28.86 3.38 -24.12
C LEU A 189 27.48 3.08 -23.54
N TYR A 190 26.74 4.14 -23.21
CA TYR A 190 25.33 4.01 -22.84
C TYR A 190 24.45 3.70 -24.05
N VAL A 191 23.53 2.78 -23.85
CA VAL A 191 22.41 2.50 -24.77
C VAL A 191 21.09 2.62 -24.00
N PRO A 192 19.99 3.05 -24.65
CA PRO A 192 18.69 3.09 -24.01
C PRO A 192 18.28 1.72 -23.45
N ILE A 193 17.69 1.69 -22.26
CA ILE A 193 17.05 0.48 -21.73
C ILE A 193 15.80 0.21 -22.58
N PRO A 194 15.67 -0.98 -23.19
CA PRO A 194 14.49 -1.31 -23.99
C PRO A 194 13.26 -1.42 -23.08
N LEU A 195 12.16 -0.80 -23.51
CA LEU A 195 10.87 -0.96 -22.85
C LEU A 195 10.25 -2.30 -23.25
N GLN A 196 9.92 -3.12 -22.26
CA GLN A 196 9.15 -4.35 -22.47
C GLN A 196 7.70 -4.06 -22.10
N GLU A 197 6.81 -3.93 -23.09
CA GLU A 197 5.39 -3.57 -22.88
C GLU A 197 5.22 -2.27 -22.06
N GLY A 198 6.12 -1.30 -22.26
CA GLY A 198 6.13 -0.03 -21.53
C GLY A 198 6.75 -0.09 -20.13
N VAL A 199 7.28 -1.25 -19.72
CA VAL A 199 7.98 -1.48 -18.45
C VAL A 199 9.49 -1.32 -18.65
N ILE A 200 10.12 -0.57 -17.73
CA ILE A 200 11.56 -0.46 -17.57
C ILE A 200 12.00 -1.53 -16.57
N HIS A 201 13.02 -2.31 -16.93
CA HIS A 201 13.61 -3.33 -16.07
C HIS A 201 15.05 -2.91 -15.74
N SER A 202 15.36 -2.71 -14.47
CA SER A 202 16.74 -2.46 -14.04
C SER A 202 17.56 -3.75 -14.18
N ARG A 203 18.76 -3.61 -14.72
CA ARG A 203 19.81 -4.61 -14.77
C ARG A 203 20.73 -4.53 -13.55
N VAL A 204 20.83 -3.38 -12.90
CA VAL A 204 21.55 -3.22 -11.63
C VAL A 204 20.77 -3.86 -10.49
N PHE A 205 19.44 -3.77 -10.51
CA PHE A 205 18.54 -4.34 -9.52
C PHE A 205 17.58 -5.36 -10.13
N PRO A 206 17.98 -6.65 -10.21
CA PRO A 206 17.14 -7.70 -10.77
C PRO A 206 15.79 -7.83 -10.05
N GLY A 207 14.71 -7.59 -10.78
CA GLY A 207 13.34 -7.62 -10.23
C GLY A 207 12.76 -6.24 -9.95
N PHE A 208 13.60 -5.19 -9.85
CA PHE A 208 13.13 -3.81 -9.85
C PHE A 208 12.68 -3.40 -11.25
N ARG A 209 11.41 -3.05 -11.36
CA ARG A 209 10.76 -2.69 -12.62
C ARG A 209 9.62 -1.69 -12.39
N PHE A 210 9.37 -0.83 -13.36
CA PHE A 210 8.29 0.15 -13.28
C PHE A 210 7.83 0.55 -14.69
N ARG A 211 6.56 0.91 -14.85
CA ARG A 211 6.07 1.42 -16.14
C ARG A 211 6.52 2.85 -16.33
N ARG A 212 7.04 3.18 -17.51
CA ARG A 212 7.41 4.56 -17.86
C ARG A 212 6.24 5.53 -17.71
N ALA A 213 5.03 5.08 -18.06
CA ALA A 213 3.81 5.88 -17.91
C ALA A 213 3.45 6.19 -16.44
N ASP A 214 3.93 5.40 -15.48
CA ASP A 214 3.59 5.58 -14.07
C ASP A 214 4.40 6.71 -13.42
N LEU A 215 5.52 7.13 -14.02
CA LEU A 215 6.22 8.36 -13.63
C LEU A 215 5.33 9.61 -13.78
N GLN A 216 4.42 9.58 -14.77
CA GLN A 216 3.45 10.66 -14.98
C GLN A 216 2.20 10.49 -14.13
N ARG A 217 1.64 9.28 -14.10
CA ARG A 217 0.41 8.99 -13.36
C ARG A 217 0.61 9.01 -11.85
N ARG A 218 1.81 8.65 -11.38
CA ARG A 218 2.20 8.51 -9.96
C ARG A 218 1.12 7.82 -9.13
N PRO A 219 0.71 6.58 -9.49
CA PRO A 219 -0.31 5.85 -8.75
C PRO A 219 0.12 5.64 -7.29
N SER A 220 -0.88 5.56 -6.41
CA SER A 220 -0.64 5.36 -4.98
C SER A 220 -0.08 3.97 -4.66
N LEU A 221 0.60 3.81 -3.54
CA LEU A 221 1.06 2.50 -3.05
C LEU A 221 -0.11 1.50 -2.88
N THR A 222 -1.31 2.00 -2.57
CA THR A 222 -2.53 1.19 -2.43
C THR A 222 -2.97 0.58 -3.76
N GLU A 223 -2.78 1.27 -4.87
CA GLU A 223 -3.03 0.74 -6.21
C GLU A 223 -1.88 -0.19 -6.63
N LEU A 224 -0.64 0.27 -6.44
CA LEU A 224 0.56 -0.46 -6.87
C LEU A 224 0.69 -1.83 -6.20
N ARG A 225 0.35 -1.97 -4.92
CA ARG A 225 0.38 -3.27 -4.23
C ARG A 225 -0.56 -4.31 -4.87
N LYS A 226 -1.58 -3.90 -5.62
CA LYS A 226 -2.49 -4.81 -6.33
C LYS A 226 -2.03 -5.13 -7.76
N ASP A 227 -1.08 -4.37 -8.27
CA ASP A 227 -0.59 -4.50 -9.65
C ASP A 227 0.55 -5.52 -9.74
N PRO A 228 0.47 -6.56 -10.60
CA PRO A 228 1.48 -7.61 -10.74
C PRO A 228 2.91 -7.12 -11.02
N ILE A 229 3.08 -5.94 -11.63
CA ILE A 229 4.41 -5.38 -11.89
C ILE A 229 5.11 -5.00 -10.58
N TYR A 230 4.37 -4.47 -9.61
CA TYR A 230 4.92 -3.87 -8.38
C TYR A 230 4.67 -4.71 -7.13
N ALA A 231 3.64 -5.54 -7.15
CA ALA A 231 3.14 -6.37 -6.07
C ALA A 231 4.18 -7.28 -5.37
N GLN A 232 5.32 -7.52 -6.01
CA GLN A 232 6.42 -8.32 -5.43
C GLN A 232 7.27 -7.52 -4.43
N PHE A 233 7.32 -6.20 -4.55
CA PHE A 233 8.14 -5.34 -3.71
C PHE A 233 7.40 -4.15 -3.07
N VAL A 234 6.19 -3.82 -3.54
CA VAL A 234 5.33 -2.80 -2.92
C VAL A 234 4.38 -3.45 -1.93
N LEU A 235 4.69 -3.29 -0.64
CA LEU A 235 3.87 -3.70 0.50
C LEU A 235 3.31 -5.15 0.40
N PRO A 236 4.13 -6.17 0.08
CA PRO A 236 3.62 -7.53 -0.07
C PRO A 236 2.99 -8.08 1.22
N GLU A 237 3.50 -7.68 2.38
CA GLU A 237 3.01 -8.11 3.70
C GLU A 237 1.55 -7.68 3.92
N TRP A 238 1.14 -6.56 3.34
CA TRP A 238 -0.25 -6.10 3.39
C TRP A 238 -1.18 -6.99 2.58
N ARG A 239 -0.71 -7.51 1.43
CA ARG A 239 -1.50 -8.43 0.61
C ARG A 239 -1.67 -9.77 1.32
N GLU A 240 -0.62 -10.25 1.96
CA GLU A 240 -0.64 -11.46 2.78
C GLU A 240 -1.63 -11.30 3.93
N ALA A 241 -1.58 -10.17 4.65
CA ALA A 241 -2.52 -9.86 5.72
C ALA A 241 -3.97 -9.76 5.23
N GLU A 242 -4.22 -9.14 4.06
CA GLU A 242 -5.55 -9.09 3.45
C GLU A 242 -6.07 -10.47 3.08
N ALA A 243 -5.23 -11.33 2.47
CA ALA A 243 -5.61 -12.69 2.12
C ALA A 243 -5.96 -13.53 3.37
N VAL A 244 -5.18 -13.38 4.44
CA VAL A 244 -5.47 -14.03 5.74
C VAL A 244 -6.79 -13.52 6.31
N ALA A 245 -7.03 -12.20 6.28
CA ALA A 245 -8.26 -11.61 6.78
C ALA A 245 -9.50 -12.06 5.96
N GLU A 246 -9.37 -12.14 4.64
CA GLU A 246 -10.42 -12.63 3.75
C GLU A 246 -10.73 -14.11 4.01
N GLN A 247 -9.70 -14.94 4.15
CA GLN A 247 -9.87 -16.35 4.50
C GLN A 247 -10.53 -16.53 5.86
N ALA A 248 -10.14 -15.74 6.87
CA ALA A 248 -10.75 -15.79 8.19
C ALA A 248 -12.24 -15.37 8.16
N ARG A 249 -12.60 -14.36 7.36
CA ARG A 249 -14.00 -13.96 7.16
C ARG A 249 -14.81 -15.06 6.48
N ALA A 250 -14.28 -15.66 5.42
CA ALA A 250 -14.96 -16.77 4.74
C ALA A 250 -15.20 -17.96 5.67
N LEU A 251 -14.23 -18.31 6.52
CA LEU A 251 -14.40 -19.37 7.54
C LEU A 251 -15.45 -19.00 8.59
N ALA A 252 -15.47 -17.74 9.03
CA ALA A 252 -16.47 -17.26 10.00
C ALA A 252 -17.90 -17.29 9.42
N GLU A 253 -18.08 -16.88 8.17
CA GLU A 253 -19.37 -16.95 7.46
C GLU A 253 -19.84 -18.39 7.26
N GLN A 254 -18.93 -19.32 6.93
CA GLN A 254 -19.25 -20.75 6.85
C GLN A 254 -19.66 -21.31 8.21
N ALA A 255 -18.94 -20.97 9.28
CA ALA A 255 -19.27 -21.41 10.64
C ALA A 255 -20.62 -20.85 11.11
N GLN A 256 -20.93 -19.59 10.79
CA GLN A 256 -22.25 -19.01 11.06
C GLN A 256 -23.36 -19.75 10.31
N THR A 257 -23.16 -19.99 9.02
CA THR A 257 -24.12 -20.75 8.19
C THR A 257 -24.38 -22.14 8.75
N GLN A 258 -23.32 -22.87 9.14
CA GLN A 258 -23.44 -24.20 9.75
C GLN A 258 -24.17 -24.15 11.10
N ALA A 259 -23.87 -23.14 11.93
CA ALA A 259 -24.54 -22.96 13.21
C ALA A 259 -26.04 -22.65 13.04
N GLU A 260 -26.42 -21.84 12.05
CA GLU A 260 -27.82 -21.56 11.72
C GLU A 260 -28.54 -22.83 11.23
N GLN A 261 -27.94 -23.58 10.31
CA GLN A 261 -28.50 -24.85 9.84
C GLN A 261 -28.70 -25.84 10.99
N ALA A 262 -27.71 -25.97 11.88
CA ALA A 262 -27.80 -26.84 13.05
C ALA A 262 -28.91 -26.38 14.01
N ARG A 263 -29.09 -25.07 14.21
CA ARG A 263 -30.21 -24.52 15.00
C ARG A 263 -31.55 -24.86 14.39
N THR A 264 -31.73 -24.62 13.08
CA THR A 264 -32.98 -24.96 12.38
C THR A 264 -33.28 -26.46 12.44
N GLN A 265 -32.27 -27.31 12.27
CA GLN A 265 -32.44 -28.77 12.41
C GLN A 265 -32.86 -29.15 13.84
N ALA A 266 -32.22 -28.57 14.86
CA ALA A 266 -32.56 -28.83 16.25
C ALA A 266 -33.96 -28.32 16.61
N GLU A 267 -34.41 -27.20 16.05
CA GLU A 267 -35.79 -26.69 16.20
C GLU A 267 -36.80 -27.62 15.52
N GLN A 268 -36.51 -28.07 14.30
CA GLN A 268 -37.36 -29.05 13.60
C GLN A 268 -37.45 -30.38 14.36
N GLU A 269 -36.33 -30.86 14.92
CA GLU A 269 -36.33 -32.09 15.71
C GLU A 269 -37.10 -31.91 17.02
N ARG A 270 -36.93 -30.78 17.73
CA ARG A 270 -37.74 -30.43 18.91
C ARG A 270 -39.22 -30.41 18.58
N HIS A 271 -39.61 -29.72 17.52
CA HIS A 271 -41.01 -29.67 17.09
C HIS A 271 -41.57 -31.06 16.75
N ARG A 272 -40.79 -31.91 16.06
CA ARG A 272 -41.19 -33.30 15.79
C ARG A 272 -41.39 -34.11 17.08
N ARG A 273 -40.53 -33.92 18.08
CA ARG A 273 -40.66 -34.59 19.39
C ARG A 273 -41.91 -34.11 20.12
N GLU A 274 -42.15 -32.80 20.15
CA GLU A 274 -43.36 -32.21 20.77
C GLU A 274 -44.65 -32.74 20.11
N VAL A 275 -44.70 -32.80 18.79
CA VAL A 275 -45.85 -33.36 18.04
C VAL A 275 -46.03 -34.85 18.34
N ALA A 276 -44.94 -35.63 18.43
CA ALA A 276 -45.01 -37.04 18.77
C ALA A 276 -45.49 -37.27 20.21
N GLU A 277 -45.00 -36.48 21.17
CA GLU A 277 -45.43 -36.52 22.57
C GLU A 277 -46.91 -36.14 22.72
N ALA A 278 -47.37 -35.10 22.01
CA ALA A 278 -48.78 -34.70 21.99
C ALA A 278 -49.67 -35.84 21.48
N ARG A 279 -49.28 -36.50 20.37
CA ARG A 279 -50.03 -37.65 19.83
C ARG A 279 -50.08 -38.83 20.78
N VAL A 280 -48.98 -39.15 21.46
CA VAL A 280 -48.94 -40.22 22.49
C VAL A 280 -49.85 -39.87 23.67
N ASN A 281 -49.89 -38.61 24.09
CA ASN A 281 -50.76 -38.16 25.17
C ASN A 281 -52.24 -38.20 24.77
N GLU A 282 -52.59 -37.78 23.56
CA GLU A 282 -53.95 -37.91 23.00
C GLU A 282 -54.40 -39.38 22.97
N GLU A 283 -53.56 -40.30 22.46
CA GLU A 283 -53.86 -41.73 22.45
C GLU A 283 -54.07 -42.30 23.86
N ARG A 284 -53.29 -41.85 24.86
CA ARG A 284 -53.49 -42.25 26.27
C ARG A 284 -54.82 -41.74 26.80
N GLN A 285 -55.17 -40.49 26.52
CA GLN A 285 -56.44 -39.90 26.95
C GLN A 285 -57.63 -40.63 26.31
N GLN A 286 -57.56 -40.94 25.02
CA GLN A 286 -58.59 -41.72 24.32
C GLN A 286 -58.75 -43.12 24.96
N ARG A 287 -57.66 -43.86 25.16
CA ARG A 287 -57.71 -45.17 25.83
C ARG A 287 -58.29 -45.09 27.25
N GLN A 288 -57.97 -44.02 27.98
CA GLN A 288 -58.52 -43.80 29.31
C GLN A 288 -60.02 -43.52 29.27
N GLN A 289 -60.50 -42.71 28.31
CA GLN A 289 -61.92 -42.46 28.10
C GLN A 289 -62.66 -43.73 27.68
N GLU A 290 -62.13 -44.52 26.74
CA GLU A 290 -62.71 -45.81 26.33
C GLU A 290 -62.82 -46.76 27.53
N ARG A 291 -61.78 -46.83 28.36
CA ARG A 291 -61.82 -47.65 29.58
C ARG A 291 -62.90 -47.18 30.56
N GLN A 292 -63.00 -45.87 30.81
CA GLN A 292 -64.05 -45.31 31.67
C GLN A 292 -65.45 -45.57 31.12
N GLN A 293 -65.64 -45.44 29.79
CA GLN A 293 -66.91 -45.76 29.14
C GLN A 293 -67.27 -47.23 29.29
N ARG A 294 -66.28 -48.14 29.13
CA ARG A 294 -66.48 -49.57 29.30
C ARG A 294 -66.84 -49.93 30.74
N GLU A 295 -66.10 -49.41 31.72
CA GLU A 295 -66.39 -49.60 33.14
C GLU A 295 -67.79 -49.06 33.49
N ALA A 296 -68.19 -47.90 32.95
CA ALA A 296 -69.52 -47.35 33.14
C ALA A 296 -70.62 -48.19 32.46
N ALA A 297 -70.36 -48.77 31.29
CA ALA A 297 -71.30 -49.65 30.61
C ALA A 297 -71.47 -50.99 31.34
N GLU A 298 -70.38 -51.56 31.85
CA GLU A 298 -70.40 -52.77 32.69
C GLU A 298 -71.20 -52.51 33.98
N ALA A 299 -70.96 -51.38 34.66
CA ALA A 299 -71.73 -50.99 35.85
C ALA A 299 -73.24 -50.85 35.56
N ARG A 300 -73.62 -50.21 34.45
CA ARG A 300 -75.03 -50.11 34.04
C ARG A 300 -75.65 -51.47 33.73
N ALA A 301 -74.91 -52.35 33.05
CA ALA A 301 -75.38 -53.70 32.74
C ALA A 301 -75.57 -54.54 34.00
N ASP A 302 -74.71 -54.36 35.01
CA ASP A 302 -74.82 -55.02 36.31
C ASP A 302 -75.99 -54.45 37.12
N GLU A 303 -76.22 -53.14 37.11
CA GLU A 303 -77.43 -52.52 37.68
C GLU A 303 -78.70 -53.05 37.02
N GLU A 304 -78.76 -53.11 35.69
CA GLU A 304 -79.90 -53.69 34.95
C GLU A 304 -80.12 -55.16 35.29
N ARG A 305 -79.05 -55.95 35.45
CA ARG A 305 -79.13 -57.34 35.91
C ARG A 305 -79.74 -57.44 37.31
N GLN A 306 -79.24 -56.65 38.26
CA GLN A 306 -79.77 -56.62 39.62
C GLN A 306 -81.24 -56.17 39.65
N GLN A 307 -81.62 -55.18 38.84
CA GLN A 307 -83.01 -54.75 38.71
C GLN A 307 -83.89 -55.85 38.12
N ARG A 308 -83.42 -56.59 37.11
CA ARG A 308 -84.12 -57.76 36.56
C ARG A 308 -84.30 -58.85 37.59
N GLU A 309 -83.24 -59.24 38.30
CA GLU A 309 -83.31 -60.25 39.36
C GLU A 309 -84.27 -59.83 40.47
N ALA A 310 -84.23 -58.57 40.90
CA ALA A 310 -85.16 -58.03 41.89
C ALA A 310 -86.62 -58.00 41.38
N ALA A 311 -86.83 -57.69 40.11
CA ALA A 311 -88.15 -57.73 39.47
C ALA A 311 -88.68 -59.17 39.35
N GLU A 312 -87.85 -60.13 38.96
CA GLU A 312 -88.18 -61.56 38.92
C GLU A 312 -88.51 -62.09 40.30
N THR A 313 -87.73 -61.73 41.32
CA THR A 313 -87.99 -62.09 42.72
C THR A 313 -89.33 -61.53 43.20
N ARG A 314 -89.63 -60.26 42.91
CA ARG A 314 -90.95 -59.65 43.21
C ARG A 314 -92.09 -60.31 42.46
N LEU A 315 -91.88 -60.70 41.20
CA LEU A 315 -92.88 -61.39 40.40
C LEU A 315 -93.20 -62.75 41.03
N ALA A 316 -92.17 -63.50 41.42
CA ALA A 316 -92.31 -64.77 42.12
C ALA A 316 -93.02 -64.62 43.49
N GLU A 317 -92.73 -63.56 44.25
CA GLU A 317 -93.45 -63.25 45.51
C GLU A 317 -94.93 -62.93 45.26
N LEU A 318 -95.25 -62.16 44.21
CA LEU A 318 -96.63 -61.85 43.84
C LEU A 318 -97.38 -63.08 43.33
N GLU A 319 -96.74 -63.96 42.56
CA GLU A 319 -97.29 -65.24 42.13
C GLU A 319 -97.56 -66.17 43.32
N ALA A 320 -96.65 -66.23 44.30
CA ALA A 320 -96.86 -66.99 45.55
C ALA A 320 -98.02 -66.44 46.39
N LEU A 321 -98.18 -65.11 46.46
CA LEU A 321 -99.31 -64.44 47.12
C LEU A 321 -100.64 -64.70 46.39
N LEU A 322 -100.65 -64.73 45.06
CA LEU A 322 -101.82 -65.09 44.25
C LEU A 322 -102.21 -66.56 44.45
N ALA A 323 -101.23 -67.47 44.52
CA ALA A 323 -101.47 -68.88 44.82
C ALA A 323 -102.06 -69.09 46.23
N GLN A 324 -101.62 -68.31 47.23
CA GLN A 324 -102.24 -68.32 48.57
C GLN A 324 -103.66 -67.75 48.59
N ARG A 325 -103.99 -66.83 47.66
CA ARG A 325 -105.33 -66.23 47.55
C ARG A 325 -106.34 -67.12 46.82
N GLN A 326 -105.88 -68.03 45.97
CA GLN A 326 -106.72 -69.01 45.26
C GLN A 326 -106.96 -70.31 46.07
N ALA A 327 -106.27 -70.48 47.20
CA ALA A 327 -106.44 -71.61 48.14
C ALA A 327 -107.40 -71.29 49.32
N ARG A 328 -108.13 -70.17 49.26
CA ARG A 328 -109.26 -69.82 50.12
C ARG A 328 -110.49 -69.65 49.26
#